data_AF-A0A6J1CJL0-F1
#
_entry.id   AF-A0A6J1CJL0-F1
#
_cell.length_a   1.000
_cell.length_b   1.000
_cell.length_c   1.000
_cell.angle_alpha   90.00
_cell.angle_beta   90.00
_cell.angle_gamma   90.00
#
_symmetry.space_group_name_H-M   'P 1'
#
loop_
_entity.id
_entity.type
_entity.pdbx_description
1 polymer ?
#
loop_
_entity_poly.entity_id
_entity_poly.type
_entity_poly.pdbx_seq_one_letter_code
_entity_poly.pdbx_strand_id
1 'polypeptide(L)'
;MVWEELVSLWGEEGGDQAQQQRGGGRIRVEGCSFLNAEELTFFDESMVACTMESYDDGPLKGFSVDRFVSGQQIKVFGRRKSPSAASSSSFYTSTGLPERLPLVHSTELSARSNSPWEYQDPTEYYIGCLRIPPPSLPTLSELSWHIQDPPSEELRFPIRKDVYGNLPQGKELFFSTTTETLDCKSLIYDIVCPIIRTHSSTIPSSRDSFIGLWDDCINRLISEFCCMEIAIIRKPNSSTITNLQDQWPNVTGFIRNFCLWRGEETHQIKDATHHHHLDPSNSIVEKLLWTYLDIPYLLGYYAVGYLVTFCALSRGQDHQIIRTDLYSLDLSTPGERIKALVPCYRIAGVLSLLADRCNKLPIFSDFERIDLGNGMVAEMTPNMVTRIFSCRRKWAAVKEIYDFLDQRIPHSEAILGSSEKDLALVFKPRVCKLKPTSFDQLIEALKHVTKALVALHDLCFMHRDINWEKVMKKRGDVEEQESGIGEWILCGFEEAVGAPQIYPHEAATSGRHAPEMERGLHGVKVDMWGVGYLIKTCGLTALPKMLTELQNRCMDHNPELRPTAADCYHHLLQLQSSLAVGG
;
A
#
# COMPACT_ATOMS: atom_id res chain seq x y z
N MET A 1 11.70 1.55 26.44
CA MET A 1 11.82 1.66 27.91
C MET A 1 11.08 2.92 28.32
N VAL A 2 10.15 2.81 29.27
CA VAL A 2 9.36 3.94 29.83
C VAL A 2 9.77 4.09 31.29
N TRP A 3 10.05 5.31 31.74
CA TRP A 3 10.39 5.62 33.13
C TRP A 3 9.63 6.86 33.60
N GLU A 4 9.56 7.03 34.92
CA GLU A 4 8.75 8.04 35.60
C GLU A 4 9.64 8.92 36.49
N GLU A 5 9.45 10.25 36.46
CA GLU A 5 10.19 11.18 37.32
C GLU A 5 9.37 12.43 37.70
N LEU A 6 9.73 13.09 38.81
CA LEU A 6 9.14 14.34 39.28
C LEU A 6 10.00 15.52 38.81
N VAL A 7 9.42 16.43 38.03
CA VAL A 7 10.12 17.60 37.49
C VAL A 7 9.52 18.89 38.05
N SER A 8 10.38 19.79 38.50
CA SER A 8 10.02 21.16 38.90
C SER A 8 10.10 22.09 37.70
N LEU A 9 8.99 22.76 37.38
CA LEU A 9 8.88 23.68 36.25
C LEU A 9 9.16 25.12 36.68
N TRP A 10 9.92 25.87 35.88
CA TRP A 10 10.20 27.29 36.11
C TRP A 10 9.72 28.14 34.94
N GLY A 11 8.91 29.17 35.23
CA GLY A 11 8.48 30.16 34.25
C GLY A 11 9.42 31.37 34.20
N GLU A 12 9.71 31.88 33.00
CA GLU A 12 10.49 33.11 32.83
C GLU A 12 9.58 34.33 33.06
N GLU A 13 9.76 35.04 34.18
CA GLU A 13 9.14 36.36 34.40
C GLU A 13 10.05 37.46 33.82
N GLY A 14 9.67 38.06 32.69
CA GLY A 14 10.47 39.11 32.07
C GLY A 14 9.78 39.96 31.00
N GLY A 15 9.25 41.11 31.46
CA GLY A 15 9.04 42.40 30.80
C GLY A 15 9.08 42.54 29.27
N ASP A 16 7.90 42.72 28.65
CA ASP A 16 7.59 43.84 27.75
C ASP A 16 6.14 43.75 27.27
N GLN A 17 5.42 44.87 27.31
CA GLN A 17 3.96 44.96 27.07
C GLN A 17 3.50 44.65 25.63
N ALA A 18 4.39 44.20 24.74
CA ALA A 18 4.07 43.90 23.34
C ALA A 18 3.90 42.40 23.02
N GLN A 19 4.14 41.49 23.97
CA GLN A 19 4.08 40.03 23.73
C GLN A 19 2.90 39.31 24.40
N GLN A 20 1.93 40.02 24.97
CA GLN A 20 0.76 39.41 25.61
C GLN A 20 -0.29 38.83 24.65
N GLN A 21 -0.12 38.94 23.32
CA GLN A 21 -1.09 38.39 22.34
C GLN A 21 -0.77 37.00 21.78
N ARG A 22 0.32 36.34 22.19
CA ARG A 22 0.56 34.92 21.89
C ARG A 22 0.69 34.14 23.19
N GLY A 23 -0.46 33.72 23.72
CA GLY A 23 -0.60 33.14 25.06
C GLY A 23 -0.13 31.69 25.23
N GLY A 24 1.16 31.43 25.07
CA GLY A 24 1.84 30.21 25.55
C GLY A 24 2.72 30.55 26.75
N GLY A 25 2.61 29.79 27.86
CA GLY A 25 3.50 29.94 29.01
C GLY A 25 4.86 29.32 28.69
N ARG A 26 5.96 30.04 28.89
CA ARG A 26 7.31 29.53 28.59
C ARG A 26 7.89 28.87 29.83
N ILE A 27 8.36 27.64 29.70
CA ILE A 27 8.92 26.87 30.81
C ILE A 27 10.27 26.29 30.44
N ARG A 28 11.23 26.41 31.35
CA ARG A 28 12.57 25.85 31.25
C ARG A 28 12.69 24.66 32.20
N VAL A 29 13.12 23.51 31.66
CA VAL A 29 13.43 22.30 32.44
C VAL A 29 14.93 22.30 32.76
N GLU A 30 15.30 22.51 34.03
CA GLU A 30 16.69 22.43 34.51
C GLU A 30 16.88 21.26 35.48
N GLY A 31 18.03 20.59 35.38
CA GLY A 31 18.49 19.64 36.40
C GLY A 31 18.16 18.15 36.20
N CYS A 32 17.69 17.73 35.02
CA CYS A 32 17.51 16.29 34.74
C CYS A 32 18.86 15.65 34.36
N SER A 33 19.37 14.75 35.21
CA SER A 33 20.69 14.12 35.03
C SER A 33 20.72 12.90 34.09
N PHE A 34 19.66 12.66 33.30
CA PHE A 34 19.62 11.54 32.35
C PHE A 34 19.17 11.98 30.94
N LEU A 35 20.16 12.39 30.15
CA LEU A 35 20.08 12.85 28.76
C LEU A 35 19.86 11.69 27.76
N ASN A 36 18.67 11.09 27.65
CA ASN A 36 18.34 10.18 26.53
C ASN A 36 16.82 9.88 26.40
N ALA A 37 15.93 10.84 26.69
CA ALA A 37 14.52 10.74 26.26
C ALA A 37 14.35 11.55 24.96
N GLU A 38 13.55 11.02 24.04
CA GLU A 38 13.18 11.71 22.79
C GLU A 38 11.78 12.32 22.87
N GLU A 39 10.98 11.91 23.86
CA GLU A 39 9.63 12.39 24.11
C GLU A 39 9.37 12.41 25.63
N LEU A 40 8.73 13.48 26.11
CA LEU A 40 8.21 13.61 27.48
C LEU A 40 6.69 13.75 27.43
N THR A 41 6.01 13.02 28.30
CA THR A 41 4.55 13.09 28.46
C THR A 41 4.21 13.36 29.92
N PHE A 42 3.26 14.24 30.19
CA PHE A 42 2.70 14.44 31.53
C PHE A 42 1.20 14.15 31.52
N PHE A 43 0.62 13.89 32.69
CA PHE A 43 -0.83 13.81 32.83
C PHE A 43 -1.36 15.13 33.39
N ASP A 44 -2.36 15.69 32.74
CA ASP A 44 -3.09 16.84 33.25
C ASP A 44 -4.05 16.44 34.39
N GLU A 45 -4.77 17.43 34.95
CA GLU A 45 -5.74 17.21 36.04
C GLU A 45 -6.90 16.25 35.65
N SER A 46 -7.09 15.99 34.35
CA SER A 46 -8.08 15.05 33.82
C SER A 46 -7.51 13.67 33.48
N MET A 47 -6.24 13.41 33.85
CA MET A 47 -5.51 12.18 33.55
C MET A 47 -5.35 11.92 32.05
N VAL A 48 -5.34 12.98 31.23
CA VAL A 48 -5.03 12.91 29.79
C VAL A 48 -3.52 13.05 29.61
N ALA A 49 -2.94 12.15 28.80
CA ALA A 49 -1.54 12.19 28.44
C ALA A 49 -1.28 13.32 27.44
N CYS A 50 -0.50 14.32 27.85
CA CYS A 50 -0.11 15.47 27.04
C CYS A 50 1.40 15.42 26.77
N THR A 51 1.79 15.48 25.49
CA THR A 51 3.19 15.46 25.08
C THR A 51 3.80 16.86 25.21
N MET A 52 4.93 16.98 25.90
CA MET A 52 5.68 18.23 25.98
C MET A 52 6.50 18.41 24.69
N GLU A 53 6.13 19.37 23.86
CA GLU A 53 6.91 19.74 22.68
C GLU A 53 8.10 20.62 23.10
N SER A 54 9.30 20.34 22.58
CA SER A 54 10.48 21.19 22.79
C SER A 54 10.91 21.86 21.50
N TYR A 55 10.96 23.19 21.47
CA TYR A 55 11.53 23.98 20.38
C TYR A 55 13.01 24.28 20.66
N ASP A 56 13.92 23.42 20.19
CA ASP A 56 15.32 23.70 19.77
C ASP A 56 16.16 22.39 19.73
N ASP A 57 17.26 22.39 18.96
CA ASP A 57 18.08 21.20 18.67
C ASP A 57 18.77 20.61 19.93
N GLY A 58 18.39 19.37 20.27
CA GLY A 58 18.96 18.55 21.34
C GLY A 58 17.89 17.80 22.14
N PRO A 59 18.22 16.73 22.90
CA PRO A 59 17.23 15.70 23.28
C PRO A 59 16.00 16.22 24.01
N LEU A 60 16.12 17.22 24.89
CA LEU A 60 14.99 17.90 25.54
C LEU A 60 15.40 19.32 25.98
N LYS A 61 15.90 20.14 25.05
CA LYS A 61 16.10 21.58 25.28
C LYS A 61 15.09 22.33 24.43
N GLY A 62 14.08 22.90 25.07
CA GLY A 62 13.12 23.74 24.37
C GLY A 62 11.93 24.13 25.24
N PHE A 63 11.09 24.99 24.68
CA PHE A 63 9.93 25.57 25.35
C PHE A 63 8.69 24.72 25.11
N SER A 64 7.91 24.36 26.14
CA SER A 64 6.56 23.80 25.92
C SER A 64 5.54 24.92 25.63
N VAL A 65 4.51 24.60 24.84
CA VAL A 65 3.34 25.46 24.57
C VAL A 65 2.25 25.36 25.65
N ASP A 66 2.35 24.38 26.54
CA ASP A 66 1.41 24.13 27.62
C ASP A 66 1.55 25.14 28.76
N ARG A 67 0.44 25.45 29.44
CA ARG A 67 0.41 26.43 30.54
C ARG A 67 0.56 25.74 31.88
N PHE A 68 1.59 26.11 32.64
CA PHE A 68 1.79 25.65 34.02
C PHE A 68 2.09 26.83 34.94
N VAL A 69 1.92 26.60 36.24
CA VAL A 69 2.29 27.58 37.27
C VAL A 69 3.79 27.45 37.56
N SER A 70 4.51 28.56 37.66
CA SER A 70 5.93 28.54 38.03
C SER A 70 6.11 27.89 39.41
N GLY A 71 7.02 26.92 39.53
CA GLY A 71 7.23 26.11 40.72
C GLY A 71 6.32 24.88 40.84
N GLN A 72 5.41 24.64 39.88
CA GLN A 72 4.58 23.44 39.86
C GLN A 72 5.46 22.19 39.66
N GLN A 73 5.24 21.18 40.50
CA GLN A 73 5.83 19.85 40.33
C GLN A 73 4.85 18.98 39.56
N ILE A 74 5.30 18.43 38.44
CA ILE A 74 4.52 17.49 37.64
C ILE A 74 5.26 16.16 37.51
N LYS A 75 4.48 15.08 37.39
CA LYS A 75 5.00 13.76 37.09
C LYS A 75 5.11 13.61 35.58
N VAL A 76 6.30 13.30 35.08
CA VAL A 76 6.56 13.13 33.64
C VAL A 76 7.05 11.72 33.34
N PHE A 77 6.76 11.27 32.12
CA PHE A 77 7.11 9.96 31.60
C PHE A 77 7.99 10.14 30.36
N GLY A 78 9.16 9.49 30.34
CA GLY A 78 10.09 9.54 29.22
C GLY A 78 10.05 8.27 28.37
N ARG A 79 10.18 8.41 27.03
CA ARG A 79 10.32 7.27 26.08
C ARG A 79 11.54 7.46 25.17
N ARG A 80 12.16 6.33 24.80
CA ARG A 80 13.14 6.21 23.67
C ARG A 80 12.47 5.52 22.50
N LYS A 81 12.61 6.01 21.26
CA LYS A 81 12.23 5.22 20.07
C LYS A 81 13.25 4.09 19.88
N SER A 82 12.75 2.92 19.47
CA SER A 82 13.58 1.80 19.02
C SER A 82 14.09 2.10 17.61
N PRO A 83 15.36 1.87 17.27
CA PRO A 83 15.82 1.99 15.89
C PRO A 83 15.36 0.77 15.08
N SER A 84 14.19 0.87 14.46
CA SER A 84 13.67 0.02 13.37
C SER A 84 12.53 0.81 12.71
N ALA A 85 12.54 1.25 11.46
CA ALA A 85 13.45 1.06 10.34
C ALA A 85 13.66 2.42 9.66
N ALA A 86 14.90 2.92 9.69
CA ALA A 86 15.36 3.81 8.64
C ALA A 86 15.67 2.92 7.42
N SER A 87 15.12 3.33 6.29
CA SER A 87 15.45 2.92 4.93
C SER A 87 16.89 2.41 4.78
N SER A 88 17.06 1.14 4.38
CA SER A 88 18.32 0.68 3.80
C SER A 88 18.08 0.08 2.41
N SER A 89 18.55 0.85 1.44
CA SER A 89 18.82 0.46 0.08
C SER A 89 19.95 -0.58 0.00
N SER A 90 19.71 -1.61 -0.83
CA SER A 90 20.66 -2.28 -1.73
C SER A 90 21.88 -3.06 -1.17
N PHE A 91 21.93 -4.37 -1.41
CA PHE A 91 22.80 -5.09 -2.36
C PHE A 91 22.97 -6.58 -1.98
N TYR A 92 22.90 -7.45 -3.00
CA TYR A 92 23.15 -8.88 -2.95
C TYR A 92 24.63 -9.19 -2.66
N THR A 93 24.90 -10.24 -1.87
CA THR A 93 25.88 -11.31 -2.20
C THR A 93 25.84 -12.48 -1.19
N SER A 94 25.31 -13.61 -1.67
CA SER A 94 25.77 -15.00 -1.54
C SER A 94 26.92 -15.35 -0.55
N THR A 95 26.64 -16.19 0.45
CA THR A 95 27.22 -17.55 0.73
C THR A 95 27.30 -17.89 2.23
N GLY A 96 26.92 -19.13 2.60
CA GLY A 96 27.56 -19.87 3.71
C GLY A 96 26.74 -20.14 4.99
N LEU A 97 26.13 -21.33 5.08
CA LEU A 97 25.84 -22.06 6.33
C LEU A 97 27.19 -22.50 6.97
N PRO A 98 27.29 -22.71 8.32
CA PRO A 98 26.74 -23.94 8.91
C PRO A 98 26.20 -23.85 10.37
N GLU A 99 25.34 -24.84 10.66
CA GLU A 99 25.06 -25.53 11.93
C GLU A 99 25.90 -25.20 13.18
N ARG A 100 25.21 -25.01 14.32
CA ARG A 100 25.38 -25.82 15.56
C ARG A 100 24.40 -25.44 16.68
N LEU A 101 23.62 -26.44 17.12
CA LEU A 101 23.00 -26.52 18.45
C LEU A 101 24.08 -26.65 19.54
N PRO A 102 23.81 -26.21 20.77
CA PRO A 102 24.21 -27.05 21.89
C PRO A 102 23.13 -27.28 22.96
N LEU A 103 23.27 -28.48 23.51
CA LEU A 103 22.47 -29.20 24.48
C LEU A 103 22.59 -28.61 25.90
N VAL A 104 21.54 -28.85 26.68
CA VAL A 104 21.38 -28.69 28.13
C VAL A 104 22.48 -29.43 28.91
N HIS A 105 23.11 -28.76 29.88
CA HIS A 105 23.63 -29.41 31.09
C HIS A 105 23.63 -28.43 32.28
N SER A 106 22.93 -28.84 33.33
CA SER A 106 22.80 -28.18 34.63
C SER A 106 24.10 -28.25 35.44
N THR A 107 24.48 -27.13 36.07
CA THR A 107 25.11 -27.15 37.40
C THR A 107 24.74 -25.87 38.15
N GLU A 108 24.32 -26.07 39.39
CA GLU A 108 23.69 -25.13 40.30
C GLU A 108 24.69 -24.19 41.03
N LEU A 109 24.14 -23.03 41.38
CA LEU A 109 24.42 -22.14 42.53
C LEU A 109 25.37 -20.92 42.38
N SER A 110 24.68 -19.77 42.42
CA SER A 110 24.98 -18.58 43.24
C SER A 110 25.68 -17.39 42.59
N ALA A 111 24.92 -16.64 41.78
CA ALA A 111 24.75 -15.19 41.92
C ALA A 111 23.57 -14.78 41.03
N ARG A 112 22.46 -14.33 41.63
CA ARG A 112 21.30 -13.79 40.89
C ARG A 112 21.71 -12.52 40.15
N SER A 113 22.19 -12.66 38.93
CA SER A 113 22.05 -11.64 37.92
C SER A 113 20.68 -11.87 37.26
N ASN A 114 19.65 -11.21 37.78
CA ASN A 114 18.36 -11.14 37.09
C ASN A 114 18.64 -10.64 35.68
N SER A 115 18.36 -11.48 34.67
CA SER A 115 18.53 -11.08 33.28
C SER A 115 17.54 -9.94 32.99
N PRO A 116 17.87 -8.97 32.11
CA PRO A 116 16.98 -7.83 31.81
C PRO A 116 15.61 -8.22 31.22
N TRP A 117 15.41 -9.50 30.91
CA TRP A 117 14.20 -10.08 30.34
C TRP A 117 13.09 -10.37 31.37
N GLU A 118 13.42 -10.46 32.67
CA GLU A 118 12.46 -10.81 33.75
C GLU A 118 11.40 -9.73 34.07
N TYR A 119 11.47 -8.56 33.42
CA TYR A 119 10.54 -7.43 33.63
C TYR A 119 9.88 -6.90 32.36
N GLN A 120 10.00 -7.62 31.22
CA GLN A 120 9.39 -7.19 29.98
C GLN A 120 7.93 -7.65 29.88
N ASP A 121 7.09 -6.73 29.42
CA ASP A 121 5.71 -7.01 29.04
C ASP A 121 5.66 -8.17 28.02
N PRO A 122 5.01 -9.31 28.33
CA PRO A 122 4.98 -10.46 27.45
C PRO A 122 4.04 -10.30 26.24
N THR A 123 3.39 -9.15 26.05
CA THR A 123 2.47 -8.89 24.92
C THR A 123 3.06 -9.30 23.57
N GLU A 124 4.28 -8.88 23.24
CA GLU A 124 4.93 -9.20 21.96
C GLU A 124 5.17 -10.70 21.78
N TYR A 125 5.46 -11.43 22.86
CA TYR A 125 5.62 -12.89 22.82
C TYR A 125 4.30 -13.57 22.43
N TYR A 126 3.20 -13.20 23.08
CA TYR A 126 1.89 -13.77 22.79
C TYR A 126 1.38 -13.37 21.41
N ILE A 127 1.55 -12.12 21.00
CA ILE A 127 1.25 -11.68 19.63
C ILE A 127 2.07 -12.49 18.62
N GLY A 128 3.38 -12.68 18.87
CA GLY A 128 4.25 -13.49 18.03
C GLY A 128 3.77 -14.95 17.90
N CYS A 129 3.28 -15.55 18.98
CA CYS A 129 2.70 -16.89 18.95
C CYS A 129 1.40 -16.96 18.14
N LEU A 130 0.53 -15.94 18.24
CA LEU A 130 -0.73 -15.89 17.50
C LEU A 130 -0.55 -15.49 16.03
N ARG A 131 0.55 -14.84 15.67
CA ARG A 131 0.94 -14.55 14.28
C ARG A 131 1.33 -15.82 13.51
N ILE A 132 1.54 -16.96 14.16
CA ILE A 132 1.87 -18.22 13.47
C ILE A 132 0.65 -18.66 12.63
N PRO A 133 0.77 -18.73 11.29
CA PRO A 133 -0.34 -19.12 10.44
C PRO A 133 -0.72 -20.59 10.67
N PRO A 134 -1.97 -20.98 10.34
CA PRO A 134 -2.37 -22.39 10.43
C PRO A 134 -1.52 -23.28 9.49
N PRO A 135 -1.43 -24.60 9.75
CA PRO A 135 -0.56 -25.49 8.99
C PRO A 135 -0.98 -25.64 7.52
N SER A 136 -2.26 -25.40 7.22
CA SER A 136 -2.80 -25.43 5.87
C SER A 136 -3.93 -24.41 5.72
N LEU A 137 -4.22 -24.05 4.48
CA LEU A 137 -5.32 -23.16 4.15
C LEU A 137 -6.66 -23.89 4.43
N PRO A 138 -7.55 -23.36 5.28
CA PRO A 138 -8.87 -23.96 5.51
C PRO A 138 -9.67 -24.05 4.21
N THR A 139 -10.56 -25.04 4.08
CA THR A 139 -11.52 -25.08 2.97
C THR A 139 -12.67 -24.08 3.19
N LEU A 140 -13.41 -23.74 2.13
CA LEU A 140 -14.55 -22.81 2.23
C LEU A 140 -15.60 -23.29 3.25
N SER A 141 -15.85 -24.60 3.32
CA SER A 141 -16.73 -25.22 4.32
C SER A 141 -16.19 -25.15 5.74
N GLU A 142 -14.87 -25.05 5.90
CA GLU A 142 -14.23 -25.00 7.20
C GLU A 142 -14.08 -23.59 7.77
N LEU A 143 -14.09 -22.58 6.90
CA LEU A 143 -13.87 -21.18 7.30
C LEU A 143 -14.83 -20.72 8.39
N SER A 144 -16.11 -21.07 8.31
CA SER A 144 -17.13 -20.59 9.25
C SER A 144 -16.81 -21.00 10.70
N TRP A 145 -16.37 -22.23 10.93
CA TRP A 145 -15.95 -22.68 12.27
C TRP A 145 -14.52 -22.22 12.59
N HIS A 146 -13.62 -22.20 11.60
CA HIS A 146 -12.23 -21.80 11.80
C HIS A 146 -12.11 -20.38 12.36
N ILE A 147 -12.85 -19.41 11.81
CA ILE A 147 -12.79 -18.02 12.26
C ILE A 147 -13.45 -17.77 13.62
N GLN A 148 -14.20 -18.75 14.15
CA GLN A 148 -14.84 -18.67 15.46
C GLN A 148 -14.04 -19.41 16.53
N ASP A 149 -12.99 -20.15 16.14
CA ASP A 149 -12.19 -20.94 17.07
C ASP A 149 -11.18 -20.05 17.82
N PRO A 150 -11.30 -19.87 19.16
CA PRO A 150 -10.40 -19.02 19.93
C PRO A 150 -8.99 -19.63 20.07
N PRO A 151 -7.98 -18.84 20.48
CA PRO A 151 -6.68 -19.38 20.84
C PRO A 151 -6.80 -20.43 21.96
N SER A 152 -5.89 -21.41 21.93
CA SER A 152 -5.73 -22.35 23.05
C SER A 152 -5.48 -21.60 24.35
N GLU A 153 -5.89 -22.18 25.49
CA GLU A 153 -5.82 -21.49 26.79
C GLU A 153 -4.41 -20.99 27.13
N GLU A 154 -3.39 -21.75 26.74
CA GLU A 154 -1.97 -21.43 26.91
C GLU A 154 -1.51 -20.20 26.09
N LEU A 155 -2.23 -19.88 25.01
CA LEU A 155 -1.94 -18.75 24.12
C LEU A 155 -2.89 -17.57 24.35
N ARG A 156 -3.82 -17.66 25.30
CA ARG A 156 -4.64 -16.52 25.73
C ARG A 156 -3.79 -15.56 26.55
N PHE A 157 -3.97 -14.26 26.32
CA PHE A 157 -3.15 -13.23 26.93
C PHE A 157 -3.34 -13.19 28.44
N PRO A 158 -2.29 -13.46 29.25
CA PRO A 158 -2.37 -13.38 30.69
C PRO A 158 -2.47 -11.92 31.13
N ILE A 159 -3.51 -11.61 31.90
CA ILE A 159 -3.71 -10.29 32.48
C ILE A 159 -3.99 -10.38 33.98
N ARG A 160 -3.68 -9.32 34.73
CA ARG A 160 -3.93 -9.29 36.18
C ARG A 160 -5.42 -9.41 36.49
N LYS A 161 -5.74 -10.06 37.62
CA LYS A 161 -7.11 -10.36 38.04
C LYS A 161 -8.01 -9.12 38.16
N ASP A 162 -7.47 -8.00 38.65
CA ASP A 162 -8.17 -6.72 38.74
C ASP A 162 -8.54 -6.19 37.35
N VAL A 163 -7.61 -6.22 36.41
CA VAL A 163 -7.84 -5.79 35.02
C VAL A 163 -8.83 -6.73 34.33
N TYR A 164 -8.66 -8.05 34.46
CA TYR A 164 -9.55 -9.06 33.90
C TYR A 164 -11.00 -8.89 34.39
N GLY A 165 -11.18 -8.58 35.68
CA GLY A 165 -12.49 -8.33 36.27
C GLY A 165 -13.24 -7.18 35.61
N ASN A 166 -12.52 -6.16 35.14
CA ASN A 166 -13.08 -4.97 34.49
C ASN A 166 -13.34 -5.13 32.99
N LEU A 167 -12.81 -6.18 32.36
CA LEU A 167 -13.05 -6.41 30.94
C LEU A 167 -14.51 -6.84 30.67
N PRO A 168 -15.10 -6.44 29.54
CA PRO A 168 -16.43 -6.88 29.08
C PRO A 168 -16.62 -8.41 28.98
N GLN A 169 -17.86 -8.83 28.71
CA GLN A 169 -18.18 -10.24 28.40
C GLN A 169 -17.48 -10.68 27.10
N GLY A 170 -17.12 -11.97 26.99
CA GLY A 170 -16.36 -12.50 25.84
C GLY A 170 -14.84 -12.48 26.03
N LYS A 171 -14.35 -11.85 27.11
CA LYS A 171 -12.92 -11.79 27.45
C LYS A 171 -12.27 -13.16 27.62
N GLU A 172 -13.03 -14.16 28.08
CA GLU A 172 -12.57 -15.52 28.32
C GLU A 172 -12.08 -16.23 27.05
N LEU A 173 -12.47 -15.73 25.87
CA LEU A 173 -12.05 -16.28 24.58
C LEU A 173 -10.60 -15.91 24.22
N PHE A 174 -10.06 -14.82 24.76
CA PHE A 174 -8.76 -14.29 24.35
C PHE A 174 -7.81 -13.98 25.50
N PHE A 175 -8.34 -13.91 26.72
CA PHE A 175 -7.60 -13.52 27.92
C PHE A 175 -7.66 -14.62 28.97
N SER A 176 -6.60 -14.72 29.75
CA SER A 176 -6.49 -15.56 30.94
C SER A 176 -6.08 -14.71 32.14
N THR A 177 -6.31 -15.21 33.36
CA THR A 177 -5.86 -14.50 34.57
C THR A 177 -4.49 -15.02 34.99
N THR A 178 -3.56 -14.12 35.32
CA THR A 178 -2.28 -14.50 35.95
C THR A 178 -2.19 -13.94 37.38
N THR A 179 -1.45 -14.66 38.23
CA THR A 179 -1.03 -14.19 39.57
C THR A 179 0.42 -13.70 39.57
N GLU A 180 1.11 -13.81 38.44
CA GLU A 180 2.48 -13.36 38.27
C GLU A 180 2.57 -11.83 38.14
N THR A 181 3.77 -11.28 38.33
CA THR A 181 4.02 -9.83 38.22
C THR A 181 4.03 -9.32 36.79
N LEU A 182 4.12 -10.21 35.80
CA LEU A 182 4.13 -9.89 34.37
C LEU A 182 2.74 -10.14 33.78
N ASP A 183 2.17 -9.11 33.16
CA ASP A 183 0.90 -9.15 32.42
C ASP A 183 1.03 -8.50 31.05
N CYS A 184 0.16 -8.87 30.12
CA CYS A 184 0.08 -8.30 28.77
C CYS A 184 -0.57 -6.91 28.78
N LYS A 185 0.02 -5.95 29.52
CA LYS A 185 -0.53 -4.60 29.71
C LYS A 185 -0.51 -3.78 28.41
N SER A 186 0.50 -3.90 27.57
CA SER A 186 0.59 -3.22 26.27
C SER A 186 -0.60 -3.60 25.39
N LEU A 187 -0.98 -4.88 25.34
CA LEU A 187 -2.18 -5.30 24.60
C LEU A 187 -3.44 -4.58 25.09
N ILE A 188 -3.57 -4.38 26.41
CA ILE A 188 -4.72 -3.66 26.97
C ILE A 188 -4.75 -2.22 26.42
N TYR A 189 -3.63 -1.51 26.43
CA TYR A 189 -3.58 -0.12 25.96
C TYR A 189 -3.71 0.02 24.44
N ASP A 190 -3.01 -0.83 23.69
CA ASP A 190 -2.85 -0.68 22.24
C ASP A 190 -4.03 -1.27 21.45
N ILE A 191 -4.66 -2.32 21.99
CA ILE A 191 -5.73 -3.07 21.31
C ILE A 191 -7.05 -2.98 22.07
N VAL A 192 -7.10 -3.33 23.36
CA VAL A 192 -8.38 -3.46 24.07
C VAL A 192 -9.03 -2.11 24.34
N CYS A 193 -8.28 -1.13 24.83
CA CYS A 193 -8.76 0.21 25.15
C CYS A 193 -9.48 0.89 23.96
N PRO A 194 -8.93 0.92 22.73
CA PRO A 194 -9.64 1.42 21.55
C PRO A 194 -10.96 0.71 21.29
N ILE A 195 -10.99 -0.62 21.38
CA ILE A 195 -12.16 -1.46 21.06
C ILE A 195 -13.30 -1.22 22.06
N ILE A 196 -12.98 -1.11 23.36
CA ILE A 196 -13.98 -0.91 24.42
C ILE A 196 -14.39 0.55 24.61
N ARG A 197 -13.69 1.51 23.98
CA ARG A 197 -13.99 2.94 24.11
C ARG A 197 -15.41 3.23 23.63
N THR A 198 -16.15 4.02 24.39
CA THR A 198 -17.44 4.54 23.96
C THR A 198 -17.22 5.55 22.83
N HIS A 199 -17.59 5.20 21.60
CA HIS A 199 -17.70 6.19 20.52
C HIS A 199 -18.83 7.16 20.88
N SER A 200 -18.56 8.45 20.77
CA SER A 200 -19.41 9.53 21.30
C SER A 200 -20.87 9.42 20.86
N SER A 201 -21.76 9.77 21.79
CA SER A 201 -23.23 9.70 21.75
C SER A 201 -23.90 10.74 20.85
N THR A 202 -23.29 11.12 19.73
CA THR A 202 -24.00 11.79 18.64
C THR A 202 -24.67 10.73 17.79
N ILE A 203 -25.95 10.91 17.47
CA ILE A 203 -26.70 9.98 16.59
C ILE A 203 -25.87 9.80 15.31
N PRO A 204 -25.37 8.58 15.01
CA PRO A 204 -24.56 8.35 13.84
C PRO A 204 -25.37 8.69 12.59
N SER A 205 -25.02 9.80 11.92
CA SER A 205 -25.79 10.32 10.79
C SER A 205 -25.14 10.01 9.44
N SER A 206 -23.92 9.48 9.45
CA SER A 206 -23.15 9.18 8.25
C SER A 206 -22.23 7.98 8.44
N ARG A 207 -21.83 7.36 7.32
CA ARG A 207 -20.82 6.29 7.27
C ARG A 207 -19.53 6.70 8.01
N ASP A 208 -19.10 7.94 7.85
CA ASP A 208 -17.84 8.41 8.41
C ASP A 208 -17.81 8.39 9.95
N SER A 209 -18.98 8.46 10.60
CA SER A 209 -19.07 8.32 12.06
C SER A 209 -18.76 6.90 12.59
N PHE A 210 -18.86 5.88 11.74
CA PHE A 210 -18.57 4.48 12.08
C PHE A 210 -17.15 4.04 11.70
N ILE A 211 -16.43 4.82 10.88
CA ILE A 211 -15.09 4.43 10.38
C ILE A 211 -14.13 4.11 11.53
N GLY A 212 -14.08 4.96 12.56
CA GLY A 212 -13.20 4.71 13.70
C GLY A 212 -13.51 3.39 14.42
N LEU A 213 -14.80 3.05 14.55
CA LEU A 213 -15.24 1.80 15.17
C LEU A 213 -14.83 0.58 14.33
N TRP A 214 -15.09 0.60 13.01
CA TRP A 214 -14.69 -0.50 12.13
C TRP A 214 -13.16 -0.66 12.06
N ASP A 215 -12.42 0.45 12.02
CA ASP A 215 -10.95 0.39 12.00
C ASP A 215 -10.39 -0.13 13.33
N ASP A 216 -10.91 0.31 14.47
CA ASP A 216 -10.48 -0.17 15.80
C ASP A 216 -10.82 -1.66 16.01
N CYS A 217 -12.02 -2.10 15.58
CA CYS A 217 -12.52 -3.46 15.85
C CYS A 217 -12.20 -4.49 14.77
N ILE A 218 -11.70 -4.08 13.59
CA ILE A 218 -11.47 -4.99 12.45
C ILE A 218 -10.09 -4.74 11.85
N ASN A 219 -9.89 -3.60 11.18
CA ASN A 219 -8.73 -3.42 10.31
C ASN A 219 -7.42 -3.31 11.09
N ARG A 220 -7.43 -2.64 12.26
CA ARG A 220 -6.28 -2.59 13.16
C ARG A 220 -5.97 -3.99 13.71
N LEU A 221 -6.99 -4.76 14.10
CA LEU A 221 -6.79 -6.11 14.63
C LEU A 221 -6.18 -7.05 13.60
N ILE A 222 -6.71 -7.05 12.37
CA ILE A 222 -6.17 -7.87 11.28
C ILE A 222 -4.71 -7.47 11.01
N SER A 223 -4.40 -6.18 11.03
CA SER A 223 -3.03 -5.70 10.86
C SER A 223 -2.10 -6.13 11.99
N GLU A 224 -2.57 -6.09 13.23
CA GLU A 224 -1.79 -6.49 14.38
C GLU A 224 -1.50 -8.00 14.39
N PHE A 225 -2.47 -8.85 14.05
CA PHE A 225 -2.30 -10.30 14.09
C PHE A 225 -1.71 -10.90 12.80
N CYS A 226 -1.54 -10.11 11.74
CA CYS A 226 -0.93 -10.63 10.52
C CYS A 226 0.59 -10.75 10.71
N CYS A 227 1.17 -11.88 10.30
CA CYS A 227 2.63 -12.05 10.32
C CYS A 227 3.35 -11.35 9.16
N MET A 228 2.58 -10.85 8.19
CA MET A 228 3.08 -10.08 7.06
C MET A 228 2.55 -8.66 7.15
N GLU A 229 3.32 -7.70 6.64
CA GLU A 229 2.86 -6.32 6.54
C GLU A 229 1.63 -6.26 5.63
N ILE A 230 0.55 -5.66 6.15
CA ILE A 230 -0.67 -5.37 5.43
C ILE A 230 -0.82 -3.86 5.25
N ALA A 231 -0.86 -3.41 4.00
CA ALA A 231 -1.17 -2.02 3.69
C ALA A 231 -2.69 -1.87 3.56
N ILE A 232 -3.33 -1.26 4.56
CA ILE A 232 -4.76 -0.94 4.53
C ILE A 232 -4.98 0.41 3.84
N ILE A 233 -5.81 0.43 2.81
CA ILE A 233 -6.18 1.64 2.05
C ILE A 233 -7.69 1.82 2.12
N ARG A 234 -8.11 3.01 2.54
CA ARG A 234 -9.51 3.43 2.64
C ARG A 234 -9.88 4.35 1.48
N LYS A 235 -11.04 4.11 0.87
CA LYS A 235 -11.58 4.91 -0.24
C LYS A 235 -12.97 5.45 0.07
N PRO A 236 -13.25 6.71 -0.31
CA PRO A 236 -14.61 7.25 -0.22
C PRO A 236 -15.50 6.59 -1.29
N ASN A 237 -16.82 6.72 -1.13
CA ASN A 237 -17.75 6.30 -2.18
C ASN A 237 -17.55 7.19 -3.41
N SER A 238 -17.11 6.60 -4.52
CA SER A 238 -16.96 7.31 -5.79
C SER A 238 -18.26 7.23 -6.57
N SER A 239 -18.98 8.35 -6.69
CA SER A 239 -20.23 8.44 -7.46
C SER A 239 -20.03 8.64 -8.97
N THR A 240 -18.80 8.85 -9.42
CA THR A 240 -18.50 9.25 -10.81
C THR A 240 -18.13 8.09 -11.73
N ILE A 241 -17.84 6.91 -11.18
CA ILE A 241 -17.42 5.74 -11.97
C ILE A 241 -18.65 4.88 -12.28
N THR A 242 -18.93 4.68 -13.56
CA THR A 242 -20.12 3.94 -14.03
C THR A 242 -19.96 2.42 -13.92
N ASN A 243 -18.75 1.88 -14.10
CA ASN A 243 -18.47 0.46 -13.93
C ASN A 243 -18.12 0.17 -12.46
N LEU A 244 -18.90 -0.68 -11.81
CA LEU A 244 -18.70 -1.06 -10.42
C LEU A 244 -17.36 -1.76 -10.20
N GLN A 245 -16.88 -2.57 -11.14
CA GLN A 245 -15.57 -3.21 -11.01
C GLN A 245 -14.42 -2.19 -10.91
N ASP A 246 -14.59 -0.99 -11.48
CA ASP A 246 -13.61 0.08 -11.38
C ASP A 246 -13.83 1.00 -10.17
N GLN A 247 -14.81 0.70 -9.32
CA GLN A 247 -14.93 1.32 -8.01
C GLN A 247 -14.14 0.54 -6.97
N TRP A 248 -13.22 1.23 -6.30
CA TRP A 248 -12.51 0.65 -5.17
C TRP A 248 -13.48 0.22 -4.08
N PRO A 249 -13.17 -0.90 -3.39
CA PRO A 249 -13.83 -1.18 -2.13
C PRO A 249 -13.60 -0.08 -1.10
N ASN A 250 -14.51 0.08 -0.13
CA ASN A 250 -14.32 1.08 0.93
C ASN A 250 -13.02 0.89 1.70
N VAL A 251 -12.66 -0.37 1.93
CA VAL A 251 -11.39 -0.78 2.53
C VAL A 251 -10.77 -1.86 1.66
N THR A 252 -9.46 -1.75 1.43
CA THR A 252 -8.65 -2.77 0.75
C THR A 252 -7.41 -3.02 1.58
N GLY A 253 -7.01 -4.28 1.73
CA GLY A 253 -5.80 -4.68 2.44
C GLY A 253 -4.87 -5.46 1.52
N PHE A 254 -3.66 -4.94 1.37
CA PHE A 254 -2.65 -5.48 0.46
C PHE A 254 -1.56 -6.21 1.24
N ILE A 255 -1.31 -7.47 0.88
CA ILE A 255 -0.19 -8.25 1.42
C ILE A 255 0.65 -8.70 0.23
N ARG A 256 1.94 -8.34 0.23
CA ARG A 256 2.85 -8.54 -0.93
C ARG A 256 2.25 -8.02 -2.25
N ASN A 257 1.59 -6.86 -2.20
CA ASN A 257 0.88 -6.21 -3.31
C ASN A 257 -0.36 -6.95 -3.87
N PHE A 258 -0.85 -8.01 -3.21
CA PHE A 258 -2.11 -8.66 -3.55
C PHE A 258 -3.25 -8.14 -2.67
N CYS A 259 -4.38 -7.76 -3.29
CA CYS A 259 -5.59 -7.28 -2.59
C CYS A 259 -6.41 -8.46 -2.01
N LEU A 260 -5.92 -9.02 -0.90
CA LEU A 260 -6.46 -10.23 -0.29
C LEU A 260 -7.52 -9.98 0.79
N TRP A 261 -7.62 -8.73 1.26
CA TRP A 261 -8.60 -8.28 2.24
C TRP A 261 -9.42 -7.11 1.68
N ARG A 262 -10.73 -7.11 1.90
CA ARG A 262 -11.61 -6.03 1.41
C ARG A 262 -12.85 -5.82 2.28
N GLY A 263 -13.30 -4.57 2.35
CA GLY A 263 -14.45 -4.14 3.15
C GLY A 263 -15.40 -3.23 2.37
N GLU A 264 -16.71 -3.48 2.48
CA GLU A 264 -17.77 -2.56 2.03
C GLU A 264 -18.61 -2.09 3.21
N GLU A 265 -18.87 -0.78 3.31
CA GLU A 265 -19.33 -0.16 4.54
C GLU A 265 -20.37 0.92 4.27
N THR A 266 -21.50 0.84 4.97
CA THR A 266 -22.54 1.88 4.97
C THR A 266 -23.05 2.11 6.38
N HIS A 267 -23.57 3.30 6.69
CA HIS A 267 -24.23 3.53 7.99
C HIS A 267 -25.65 2.98 8.03
N GLN A 268 -26.32 2.93 6.89
CA GLN A 268 -27.68 2.40 6.77
C GLN A 268 -27.94 1.87 5.36
N ILE A 269 -28.89 0.95 5.23
CA ILE A 269 -29.46 0.56 3.94
C ILE A 269 -30.47 1.64 3.55
N LYS A 270 -30.35 2.19 2.34
CA LYS A 270 -31.35 3.10 1.78
C LYS A 270 -32.35 2.30 0.95
N ASP A 271 -33.61 2.71 0.92
CA ASP A 271 -34.64 2.07 0.10
C ASP A 271 -34.20 2.02 -1.38
N ALA A 272 -34.61 0.96 -2.07
CA ALA A 272 -34.25 0.62 -3.46
C ALA A 272 -34.63 1.68 -4.53
N THR A 273 -35.24 2.80 -4.12
CA THR A 273 -35.58 3.95 -4.98
C THR A 273 -34.37 4.83 -5.29
N HIS A 274 -33.30 4.74 -4.50
CA HIS A 274 -32.02 5.38 -4.80
C HIS A 274 -31.10 4.41 -5.57
N HIS A 275 -31.22 4.38 -6.90
CA HIS A 275 -30.46 3.55 -7.85
C HIS A 275 -28.91 3.61 -7.77
N HIS A 276 -28.33 4.37 -6.82
CA HIS A 276 -26.89 4.59 -6.70
C HIS A 276 -26.28 4.06 -5.39
N HIS A 277 -27.04 3.42 -4.50
CA HIS A 277 -26.50 2.82 -3.28
C HIS A 277 -26.87 1.34 -3.22
N LEU A 278 -25.96 0.51 -3.73
CA LEU A 278 -26.04 -0.95 -3.59
C LEU A 278 -25.87 -1.33 -2.12
N ASP A 279 -26.55 -2.41 -1.73
CA ASP A 279 -26.29 -3.10 -0.47
C ASP A 279 -24.79 -3.46 -0.41
N PRO A 280 -24.07 -3.14 0.69
CA PRO A 280 -22.62 -3.42 0.78
C PRO A 280 -22.29 -4.90 0.59
N SER A 281 -23.23 -5.79 0.94
CA SER A 281 -23.09 -7.24 0.76
C SER A 281 -23.13 -7.68 -0.71
N ASN A 282 -23.81 -6.92 -1.59
CA ASN A 282 -23.80 -7.14 -3.04
C ASN A 282 -22.66 -6.35 -3.71
N SER A 283 -22.40 -5.13 -3.24
CA SER A 283 -21.36 -4.27 -3.80
C SER A 283 -19.97 -4.91 -3.73
N ILE A 284 -19.65 -5.61 -2.63
CA ILE A 284 -18.37 -6.31 -2.47
C ILE A 284 -18.15 -7.41 -3.52
N VAL A 285 -19.25 -8.00 -4.03
CA VAL A 285 -19.25 -9.03 -5.07
C VAL A 285 -19.12 -8.39 -6.45
N GLU A 286 -19.94 -7.38 -6.73
CA GLU A 286 -19.99 -6.70 -8.04
C GLU A 286 -18.71 -5.93 -8.37
N LYS A 287 -17.99 -5.44 -7.35
CA LYS A 287 -16.69 -4.76 -7.51
C LYS A 287 -15.52 -5.73 -7.78
N LEU A 288 -15.66 -7.02 -7.50
CA LEU A 288 -14.57 -8.00 -7.63
C LEU A 288 -14.50 -8.55 -9.06
N LEU A 289 -13.34 -8.41 -9.68
CA LEU A 289 -12.95 -9.21 -10.84
C LEU A 289 -12.01 -10.33 -10.40
N TRP A 290 -12.33 -11.58 -10.71
CA TRP A 290 -11.47 -12.70 -10.30
C TRP A 290 -10.20 -12.80 -11.15
N THR A 291 -9.07 -12.38 -10.58
CA THR A 291 -7.74 -12.44 -11.22
C THR A 291 -6.76 -13.39 -10.52
N TYR A 292 -7.25 -14.09 -9.51
CA TYR A 292 -6.45 -14.87 -8.56
C TYR A 292 -6.30 -16.34 -8.95
N LEU A 293 -6.48 -16.69 -10.22
CA LEU A 293 -6.38 -18.07 -10.74
C LEU A 293 -7.14 -19.05 -9.81
N ASP A 294 -6.44 -20.08 -9.31
CA ASP A 294 -6.96 -21.18 -8.48
C ASP A 294 -6.84 -20.93 -6.97
N ILE A 295 -6.70 -19.67 -6.54
CA ILE A 295 -6.89 -19.32 -5.13
C ILE A 295 -8.33 -19.70 -4.74
N PRO A 296 -8.58 -20.35 -3.60
CA PRO A 296 -9.91 -20.92 -3.32
C PRO A 296 -10.94 -19.86 -2.90
N TYR A 297 -10.47 -18.78 -2.25
CA TYR A 297 -11.29 -17.67 -1.84
C TYR A 297 -10.43 -16.43 -1.53
N LEU A 298 -11.06 -15.27 -1.55
CA LEU A 298 -10.57 -14.04 -0.92
C LEU A 298 -11.39 -13.77 0.34
N LEU A 299 -10.84 -13.03 1.29
CA LEU A 299 -11.53 -12.70 2.54
C LEU A 299 -11.97 -11.23 2.52
N GLY A 300 -13.09 -10.98 3.19
CA GLY A 300 -13.57 -9.62 3.39
C GLY A 300 -14.63 -9.51 4.47
N TYR A 301 -15.21 -8.33 4.54
CA TYR A 301 -16.38 -8.07 5.37
C TYR A 301 -17.30 -7.06 4.69
N TYR A 302 -18.55 -7.04 5.11
CA TYR A 302 -19.42 -5.91 4.85
C TYR A 302 -20.06 -5.43 6.16
N ALA A 303 -20.34 -4.13 6.23
CA ALA A 303 -20.86 -3.48 7.42
C ALA A 303 -22.06 -2.57 7.14
N VAL A 304 -23.06 -2.63 8.01
CA VAL A 304 -24.23 -1.74 8.05
C VAL A 304 -24.36 -1.19 9.47
N GLY A 305 -23.87 0.04 9.66
CA GLY A 305 -23.79 0.65 10.99
C GLY A 305 -22.94 -0.20 11.95
N TYR A 306 -23.55 -0.70 13.02
CA TYR A 306 -22.88 -1.55 14.00
C TYR A 306 -22.76 -3.03 13.58
N LEU A 307 -23.60 -3.47 12.63
CA LEU A 307 -23.60 -4.87 12.19
C LEU A 307 -22.48 -5.10 11.17
N VAL A 308 -21.61 -6.05 11.47
CA VAL A 308 -20.49 -6.46 10.61
C VAL A 308 -20.65 -7.94 10.29
N THR A 309 -20.46 -8.31 9.03
CA THR A 309 -20.41 -9.72 8.60
C THR A 309 -19.13 -10.00 7.85
N PHE A 310 -18.31 -10.91 8.38
CA PHE A 310 -17.16 -11.48 7.70
C PHE A 310 -17.63 -12.46 6.63
N CYS A 311 -17.00 -12.42 5.47
CA CYS A 311 -17.34 -13.27 4.33
C CYS A 311 -16.11 -13.77 3.58
N ALA A 312 -16.32 -14.86 2.84
CA ALA A 312 -15.40 -15.35 1.82
C ALA A 312 -15.99 -15.13 0.43
N LEU A 313 -15.15 -14.74 -0.52
CA LEU A 313 -15.52 -14.56 -1.93
C LEU A 313 -14.81 -15.65 -2.74
N SER A 314 -15.56 -16.43 -3.51
CA SER A 314 -15.02 -17.56 -4.29
C SER A 314 -15.53 -17.53 -5.72
N ARG A 315 -14.84 -18.22 -6.63
CA ARG A 315 -15.26 -18.36 -8.03
C ARG A 315 -16.17 -19.58 -8.19
N GLY A 316 -17.40 -19.35 -8.67
CA GLY A 316 -18.35 -20.39 -9.08
C GLY A 316 -18.04 -21.00 -10.45
N GLN A 317 -18.84 -21.99 -10.85
CA GLN A 317 -18.67 -22.73 -12.12
C GLN A 317 -18.78 -21.81 -13.34
N ASP A 318 -19.73 -20.86 -13.34
CA ASP A 318 -19.95 -19.92 -14.44
C ASP A 318 -19.12 -18.63 -14.33
N HIS A 319 -17.97 -18.69 -13.65
CA HIS A 319 -17.10 -17.54 -13.34
C HIS A 319 -17.76 -16.44 -12.50
N GLN A 320 -18.99 -16.66 -12.03
CA GLN A 320 -19.66 -15.77 -11.08
C GLN A 320 -18.95 -15.80 -9.73
N ILE A 321 -18.91 -14.64 -9.07
CA ILE A 321 -18.40 -14.52 -7.72
C ILE A 321 -19.48 -14.95 -6.73
N ILE A 322 -19.15 -15.88 -5.85
CA ILE A 322 -20.04 -16.36 -4.79
C ILE A 322 -19.52 -15.83 -3.45
N ARG A 323 -20.39 -15.09 -2.74
CA ARG A 323 -20.17 -14.67 -1.35
C ARG A 323 -20.69 -15.73 -0.40
N THR A 324 -19.86 -16.15 0.55
CA THR A 324 -20.24 -17.02 1.66
C THR A 324 -20.08 -16.25 2.96
N ASP A 325 -21.18 -16.00 3.66
CA ASP A 325 -21.15 -15.32 4.96
C ASP A 325 -20.62 -16.30 6.03
N LEU A 326 -19.63 -15.86 6.80
CA LEU A 326 -18.88 -16.72 7.71
C LEU A 326 -19.27 -16.48 9.17
N TYR A 327 -19.33 -15.22 9.58
CA TYR A 327 -19.65 -14.83 10.96
C TYR A 327 -20.09 -13.36 11.04
N SER A 328 -21.08 -13.07 11.88
CA SER A 328 -21.61 -11.72 12.08
C SER A 328 -21.47 -11.27 13.53
N LEU A 329 -21.16 -9.99 13.72
CA LEU A 329 -21.00 -9.33 15.02
C LEU A 329 -21.79 -8.02 15.05
N ASP A 330 -22.36 -7.69 16.21
CA ASP A 330 -22.93 -6.37 16.48
C ASP A 330 -21.98 -5.55 17.35
N LEU A 331 -21.26 -4.61 16.73
CA LEU A 331 -20.30 -3.75 17.41
C LEU A 331 -20.95 -2.67 18.29
N SER A 332 -22.26 -2.73 18.56
CA SER A 332 -22.95 -1.78 19.44
C SER A 332 -22.47 -1.86 20.90
N THR A 333 -22.03 -3.03 21.36
CA THR A 333 -21.60 -3.26 22.75
C THR A 333 -20.12 -3.61 22.88
N PRO A 334 -19.42 -3.16 23.95
CA PRO A 334 -18.01 -3.53 24.18
C PRO A 334 -17.74 -5.04 24.26
N GLY A 335 -18.71 -5.84 24.70
CA GLY A 335 -18.57 -7.30 24.77
C GLY A 335 -18.46 -7.94 23.39
N GLU A 336 -19.35 -7.57 22.47
CA GLU A 336 -19.29 -8.06 21.08
C GLU A 336 -18.04 -7.54 20.35
N ARG A 337 -17.60 -6.32 20.64
CA ARG A 337 -16.35 -5.79 20.07
C ARG A 337 -15.12 -6.58 20.53
N ILE A 338 -15.06 -7.02 21.80
CA ILE A 338 -13.98 -7.91 22.26
C ILE A 338 -14.02 -9.25 21.54
N LYS A 339 -15.22 -9.80 21.26
CA LYS A 339 -15.34 -11.05 20.50
C LYS A 339 -14.78 -10.95 19.08
N ALA A 340 -14.65 -9.75 18.51
CA ALA A 340 -14.02 -9.52 17.20
C ALA A 340 -12.54 -9.92 17.15
N LEU A 341 -11.84 -10.03 18.29
CA LEU A 341 -10.46 -10.51 18.36
C LEU A 341 -10.31 -11.90 17.72
N VAL A 342 -11.27 -12.80 17.96
CA VAL A 342 -11.25 -14.19 17.49
C VAL A 342 -11.27 -14.28 15.94
N PRO A 343 -12.27 -13.74 15.23
CA PRO A 343 -12.25 -13.77 13.77
C PRO A 343 -11.10 -12.98 13.17
N CYS A 344 -10.70 -11.84 13.75
CA CYS A 344 -9.62 -11.03 13.20
C CYS A 344 -8.27 -11.75 13.23
N TYR A 345 -7.90 -12.42 14.34
CA TYR A 345 -6.64 -13.17 14.38
C TYR A 345 -6.65 -14.37 13.43
N ARG A 346 -7.78 -15.10 13.34
CA ARG A 346 -7.91 -16.25 12.43
C ARG A 346 -7.81 -15.81 10.97
N ILE A 347 -8.51 -14.74 10.60
CA ILE A 347 -8.43 -14.14 9.26
C ILE A 347 -6.99 -13.71 8.95
N ALA A 348 -6.30 -13.05 9.88
CA ALA A 348 -4.93 -12.60 9.67
C ALA A 348 -3.94 -13.76 9.39
N GLY A 349 -4.11 -14.89 10.08
CA GLY A 349 -3.36 -16.12 9.79
C GLY A 349 -3.66 -16.70 8.40
N VAL A 350 -4.93 -16.75 8.00
CA VAL A 350 -5.35 -17.25 6.68
C VAL A 350 -4.85 -16.33 5.54
N LEU A 351 -4.90 -15.01 5.73
CA LEU A 351 -4.39 -14.03 4.77
C LEU A 351 -2.92 -14.25 4.43
N SER A 352 -2.11 -14.63 5.42
CA SER A 352 -0.69 -14.94 5.24
C SER A 352 -0.48 -16.15 4.31
N LEU A 353 -1.30 -17.20 4.48
CA LEU A 353 -1.26 -18.39 3.61
C LEU A 353 -1.75 -18.10 2.18
N LEU A 354 -2.76 -17.25 2.04
CA LEU A 354 -3.24 -16.79 0.73
C LEU A 354 -2.14 -16.02 0.00
N ALA A 355 -1.42 -15.12 0.68
CA ALA A 355 -0.30 -14.39 0.11
C ALA A 355 0.84 -15.30 -0.34
N ASP A 356 1.17 -16.32 0.45
CA ASP A 356 2.18 -17.32 0.06
C ASP A 356 1.76 -18.17 -1.16
N ARG A 357 0.47 -18.46 -1.31
CA ARG A 357 -0.07 -19.13 -2.50
C ARG A 357 0.01 -18.21 -3.72
N CYS A 358 -0.38 -16.94 -3.56
CA CYS A 358 -0.32 -15.96 -4.64
C CYS A 358 1.10 -15.76 -5.17
N ASN A 359 2.07 -15.65 -4.27
CA ASN A 359 3.47 -15.42 -4.64
C ASN A 359 4.12 -16.59 -5.42
N LYS A 360 3.51 -17.78 -5.41
CA LYS A 360 3.98 -18.96 -6.15
C LYS A 360 3.36 -19.09 -7.55
N LEU A 361 2.37 -18.27 -7.85
CA LEU A 361 1.60 -18.31 -9.09
C LEU A 361 1.80 -17.01 -9.87
N PRO A 362 1.63 -17.01 -11.20
CA PRO A 362 1.67 -15.79 -12.02
C PRO A 362 0.35 -15.01 -11.87
N ILE A 363 -0.05 -14.71 -10.62
CA ILE A 363 -1.28 -14.00 -10.30
C ILE A 363 -1.07 -12.49 -10.44
N PHE A 364 -2.11 -11.82 -10.93
CA PHE A 364 -2.22 -10.36 -10.89
C PHE A 364 -3.32 -9.97 -9.92
N SER A 365 -3.11 -8.91 -9.15
CA SER A 365 -4.12 -8.40 -8.23
C SER A 365 -5.19 -7.61 -9.00
N ASP A 366 -6.46 -7.71 -8.63
CA ASP A 366 -7.55 -6.95 -9.26
C ASP A 366 -7.43 -5.44 -9.00
N PHE A 367 -6.93 -5.10 -7.82
CA PHE A 367 -6.52 -3.73 -7.46
C PHE A 367 -5.01 -3.68 -7.21
N GLU A 368 -4.36 -2.57 -7.54
CA GLU A 368 -2.95 -2.34 -7.23
C GLU A 368 -2.72 -0.88 -6.83
N ARG A 369 -1.75 -0.64 -5.95
CA ARG A 369 -1.23 0.70 -5.65
C ARG A 369 0.29 0.65 -5.68
N ILE A 370 0.88 1.47 -6.55
CA ILE A 370 2.32 1.48 -6.80
C ILE A 370 2.82 2.92 -6.67
N ASP A 371 3.83 3.13 -5.83
CA ASP A 371 4.62 4.35 -5.86
C ASP A 371 5.54 4.32 -7.09
N LEU A 372 5.34 5.27 -8.01
CA LEU A 372 6.13 5.38 -9.24
C LEU A 372 7.37 6.28 -9.04
N GLY A 373 7.58 6.79 -7.82
CA GLY A 373 8.60 7.77 -7.52
C GLY A 373 8.26 9.17 -8.04
N ASN A 374 9.13 10.14 -7.79
CA ASN A 374 8.98 11.53 -8.25
C ASN A 374 7.63 12.16 -7.87
N GLY A 375 7.10 11.77 -6.71
CA GLY A 375 5.82 12.26 -6.17
C GLY A 375 4.59 11.78 -6.95
N MET A 376 4.67 10.63 -7.63
CA MET A 376 3.54 10.07 -8.38
C MET A 376 3.18 8.68 -7.86
N VAL A 377 1.89 8.47 -7.62
CA VAL A 377 1.33 7.17 -7.24
C VAL A 377 0.38 6.71 -8.33
N ALA A 378 0.49 5.45 -8.75
CA ALA A 378 -0.49 4.81 -9.62
C ALA A 378 -1.39 3.88 -8.83
N GLU A 379 -2.69 4.02 -9.04
CA GLU A 379 -3.73 3.14 -8.53
C GLU A 379 -4.39 2.45 -9.71
N MET A 380 -4.47 1.13 -9.70
CA MET A 380 -5.05 0.35 -10.78
C MET A 380 -6.31 -0.36 -10.29
N THR A 381 -7.36 -0.28 -11.09
CA THR A 381 -8.59 -1.06 -10.96
C THR A 381 -8.61 -2.08 -12.10
N PRO A 382 -9.57 -3.02 -12.19
CA PRO A 382 -9.65 -3.99 -13.27
C PRO A 382 -9.39 -3.46 -14.68
N ASN A 383 -9.91 -2.27 -15.02
CA ASN A 383 -9.88 -1.72 -16.38
C ASN A 383 -9.17 -0.37 -16.52
N MET A 384 -8.83 0.31 -15.41
CA MET A 384 -8.31 1.68 -15.44
C MET A 384 -7.05 1.85 -14.59
N VAL A 385 -6.31 2.93 -14.86
CA VAL A 385 -5.16 3.38 -14.07
C VAL A 385 -5.34 4.83 -13.69
N THR A 386 -5.37 5.14 -12.41
CA THR A 386 -5.39 6.51 -11.88
C THR A 386 -3.99 6.90 -11.43
N ARG A 387 -3.40 7.93 -12.03
CA ARG A 387 -2.14 8.54 -11.56
C ARG A 387 -2.46 9.75 -10.71
N ILE A 388 -1.96 9.75 -9.48
CA ILE A 388 -2.09 10.82 -8.49
C ILE A 388 -0.73 11.51 -8.38
N PHE A 389 -0.74 12.84 -8.49
CA PHE A 389 0.46 13.66 -8.52
C PHE A 389 0.56 14.50 -7.25
N SER A 390 1.76 14.59 -6.66
CA SER A 390 2.02 15.49 -5.53
C SER A 390 2.15 16.97 -5.93
N CYS A 391 2.34 17.24 -7.23
CA CYS A 391 2.65 18.56 -7.76
C CYS A 391 1.61 19.00 -8.81
N ARG A 392 0.88 20.09 -8.52
CA ARG A 392 -0.11 20.67 -9.43
C ARG A 392 0.47 21.11 -10.77
N ARG A 393 1.69 21.64 -10.79
CA ARG A 393 2.37 22.05 -12.04
C ARG A 393 2.63 20.84 -12.94
N LYS A 394 3.09 19.73 -12.36
CA LYS A 394 3.34 18.49 -13.10
C LYS A 394 2.03 17.89 -13.61
N TRP A 395 1.01 17.81 -12.75
CA TRP A 395 -0.33 17.36 -13.14
C TRP A 395 -0.90 18.17 -14.32
N ALA A 396 -0.82 19.50 -14.25
CA ALA A 396 -1.33 20.39 -15.30
C ALA A 396 -0.58 20.22 -16.63
N ALA A 397 0.76 20.15 -16.58
CA ALA A 397 1.58 19.96 -17.77
C ALA A 397 1.30 18.60 -18.45
N VAL A 398 1.18 17.52 -17.67
CA VAL A 398 0.81 16.20 -18.21
C VAL A 398 -0.59 16.24 -18.80
N LYS A 399 -1.56 16.82 -18.09
CA LYS A 399 -2.94 16.94 -18.59
C LYS A 399 -2.99 17.69 -19.93
N GLU A 400 -2.27 18.81 -20.05
CA GLU A 400 -2.23 19.61 -21.28
C GLU A 400 -1.72 18.80 -22.48
N ILE A 401 -0.68 17.99 -22.29
CA ILE A 401 -0.16 17.09 -23.33
C ILE A 401 -1.24 16.10 -23.77
N TYR A 402 -1.87 15.40 -22.83
CA TYR A 402 -2.89 14.39 -23.18
C TYR A 402 -4.17 15.00 -23.74
N ASP A 403 -4.61 16.17 -23.25
CA ASP A 403 -5.72 16.94 -23.82
C ASP A 403 -5.41 17.34 -25.26
N PHE A 404 -4.17 17.71 -25.56
CA PHE A 404 -3.75 17.98 -26.93
C PHE A 404 -3.79 16.70 -27.77
N LEU A 405 -3.23 15.59 -27.28
CA LEU A 405 -3.18 14.34 -28.04
C LEU A 405 -4.58 13.79 -28.33
N ASP A 406 -5.57 13.98 -27.46
CA ASP A 406 -6.99 13.71 -27.65
C ASP A 406 -7.30 12.39 -28.38
N GLN A 407 -6.71 11.29 -27.91
CA GLN A 407 -6.89 9.93 -28.46
C GLN A 407 -6.44 9.76 -29.93
N ARG A 408 -5.71 10.73 -30.50
CA ARG A 408 -5.21 10.68 -31.89
C ARG A 408 -4.05 9.69 -32.07
N ILE A 409 -3.43 9.25 -30.98
CA ILE A 409 -2.31 8.32 -31.00
C ILE A 409 -2.87 6.89 -30.89
N PRO A 410 -2.66 6.02 -31.90
CA PRO A 410 -3.07 4.62 -31.82
C PRO A 410 -2.16 3.86 -30.86
N HIS A 411 -2.66 2.77 -30.27
CA HIS A 411 -1.88 1.92 -29.36
C HIS A 411 -1.24 2.71 -28.21
N SER A 412 -1.95 3.72 -27.70
CA SER A 412 -1.53 4.50 -26.54
C SER A 412 -2.62 4.52 -25.47
N GLU A 413 -2.24 4.89 -24.25
CA GLU A 413 -3.22 5.22 -23.23
C GLU A 413 -3.87 6.56 -23.51
N ALA A 414 -5.07 6.76 -22.95
CA ALA A 414 -5.83 7.99 -23.05
C ALA A 414 -6.46 8.37 -21.71
N ILE A 415 -6.60 9.68 -21.48
CA ILE A 415 -7.34 10.20 -20.32
C ILE A 415 -8.83 9.93 -20.52
N LEU A 416 -9.43 9.27 -19.54
CA LEU A 416 -10.87 9.07 -19.40
C LEU A 416 -11.49 10.12 -18.47
N GLY A 417 -10.73 10.60 -17.48
CA GLY A 417 -11.20 11.59 -16.51
C GLY A 417 -10.06 12.24 -15.74
N SER A 418 -10.34 13.38 -15.10
CA SER A 418 -9.35 14.12 -14.31
C SER A 418 -10.01 14.77 -13.10
N SER A 419 -9.30 14.82 -11.97
CA SER A 419 -9.68 15.56 -10.77
C SER A 419 -8.56 16.53 -10.41
N GLU A 420 -8.80 17.84 -10.55
CA GLU A 420 -7.84 18.85 -10.10
C GLU A 420 -7.75 18.90 -8.57
N LYS A 421 -8.87 18.64 -7.87
CA LYS A 421 -8.90 18.62 -6.41
C LYS A 421 -7.96 17.57 -5.84
N ASP A 422 -7.97 16.37 -6.43
CA ASP A 422 -7.18 15.24 -5.97
C ASP A 422 -5.86 15.10 -6.74
N LEU A 423 -5.56 16.05 -7.65
CA LEU A 423 -4.43 16.02 -8.57
C LEU A 423 -4.29 14.66 -9.27
N ALA A 424 -5.41 14.13 -9.77
CA ALA A 424 -5.52 12.81 -10.35
C ALA A 424 -5.87 12.84 -11.84
N LEU A 425 -5.29 11.92 -12.62
CA LEU A 425 -5.64 11.64 -14.01
C LEU A 425 -5.97 10.15 -14.14
N VAL A 426 -7.13 9.84 -14.74
CA VAL A 426 -7.63 8.47 -14.94
C VAL A 426 -7.40 8.08 -16.39
N PHE A 427 -6.68 6.98 -16.61
CA PHE A 427 -6.28 6.46 -17.91
C PHE A 427 -6.95 5.13 -18.24
N LYS A 428 -7.12 4.89 -19.54
CA LYS A 428 -7.49 3.59 -20.12
C LYS A 428 -6.60 3.25 -21.33
N PRO A 429 -6.39 1.96 -21.65
CA PRO A 429 -6.79 0.78 -20.87
C PRO A 429 -5.87 0.55 -19.65
N ARG A 430 -6.25 -0.35 -18.74
CA ARG A 430 -5.29 -0.93 -17.80
C ARG A 430 -4.23 -1.74 -18.55
N VAL A 431 -2.99 -1.49 -18.16
CA VAL A 431 -1.80 -2.10 -18.76
C VAL A 431 -0.96 -2.78 -17.69
N CYS A 432 -0.25 -3.85 -18.10
CA CYS A 432 0.60 -4.65 -17.24
C CYS A 432 2.06 -4.54 -17.70
N LYS A 433 2.98 -4.42 -16.73
CA LYS A 433 4.42 -4.40 -17.00
C LYS A 433 4.87 -5.81 -17.39
N LEU A 434 5.05 -6.04 -18.68
CA LEU A 434 5.57 -7.28 -19.25
C LEU A 434 6.64 -6.96 -20.29
N LYS A 435 7.62 -7.87 -20.43
CA LYS A 435 8.57 -7.84 -21.55
C LYS A 435 8.19 -8.91 -22.57
N PRO A 436 8.52 -8.72 -23.86
CA PRO A 436 8.30 -9.76 -24.86
C PRO A 436 9.12 -11.01 -24.51
N THR A 437 8.47 -12.17 -24.63
CA THR A 437 9.08 -13.48 -24.32
C THR A 437 9.45 -14.27 -25.58
N SER A 438 9.03 -13.80 -26.75
CA SER A 438 9.34 -14.38 -28.06
C SER A 438 9.64 -13.28 -29.10
N PHE A 439 10.24 -13.67 -30.23
CA PHE A 439 10.50 -12.72 -31.32
C PHE A 439 9.20 -12.16 -31.92
N ASP A 440 8.15 -12.98 -32.01
CA ASP A 440 6.84 -12.52 -32.51
C ASP A 440 6.25 -11.44 -31.59
N GLN A 441 6.32 -11.64 -30.27
CA GLN A 441 5.88 -10.64 -29.31
C GLN A 441 6.72 -9.36 -29.39
N LEU A 442 8.04 -9.48 -29.59
CA LEU A 442 8.92 -8.32 -29.77
C LEU A 442 8.56 -7.53 -31.03
N ILE A 443 8.40 -8.21 -32.17
CA ILE A 443 8.04 -7.58 -33.44
C ILE A 443 6.68 -6.90 -33.33
N GLU A 444 5.69 -7.55 -32.71
CA GLU A 444 4.36 -6.98 -32.54
C GLU A 444 4.38 -5.76 -31.60
N ALA A 445 5.15 -5.80 -30.51
CA ALA A 445 5.35 -4.65 -29.63
C ALA A 445 5.97 -3.47 -30.39
N LEU A 446 7.02 -3.71 -31.16
CA LEU A 446 7.69 -2.68 -31.94
C LEU A 446 6.77 -2.10 -33.03
N LYS A 447 5.90 -2.92 -33.64
CA LYS A 447 4.90 -2.44 -34.60
C LYS A 447 3.91 -1.48 -33.95
N HIS A 448 3.35 -1.84 -32.80
CA HIS A 448 2.43 -0.96 -32.07
C HIS A 448 3.11 0.36 -31.66
N VAL A 449 4.32 0.28 -31.12
CA VAL A 449 5.11 1.47 -30.74
C VAL A 449 5.39 2.35 -31.96
N THR A 450 5.94 1.80 -33.04
CA THR A 450 6.29 2.60 -34.24
C THR A 450 5.06 3.21 -34.90
N LYS A 451 3.92 2.51 -34.91
CA LYS A 451 2.64 3.06 -35.40
C LYS A 451 2.12 4.20 -34.52
N ALA A 452 2.26 4.10 -33.20
CA ALA A 452 1.97 5.21 -32.28
C ALA A 452 2.86 6.42 -32.56
N LEU A 453 4.17 6.18 -32.77
CA LEU A 453 5.13 7.24 -33.06
C LEU A 453 4.90 7.92 -34.40
N VAL A 454 4.45 7.21 -35.44
CA VAL A 454 4.06 7.84 -36.71
C VAL A 454 3.01 8.92 -36.46
N ALA A 455 1.93 8.58 -35.76
CA ALA A 455 0.88 9.54 -35.44
C ALA A 455 1.37 10.68 -34.53
N LEU A 456 2.26 10.39 -33.57
CA LEU A 456 2.83 11.41 -32.69
C LEU A 456 3.72 12.40 -33.46
N HIS A 457 4.55 11.88 -34.36
CA HIS A 457 5.50 12.67 -35.16
C HIS A 457 4.77 13.53 -36.19
N ASP A 458 3.64 13.04 -36.75
CA ASP A 458 2.76 13.81 -37.64
C ASP A 458 2.10 15.00 -36.92
N LEU A 459 1.98 14.94 -35.59
CA LEU A 459 1.52 16.05 -34.74
C LEU A 459 2.66 16.99 -34.32
N CYS A 460 3.88 16.78 -34.82
CA CYS A 460 5.09 17.48 -34.41
C CYS A 460 5.40 17.33 -32.91
N PHE A 461 5.09 16.17 -32.32
CA PHE A 461 5.50 15.83 -30.95
C PHE A 461 6.55 14.72 -30.95
N MET A 462 7.30 14.62 -29.86
CA MET A 462 8.19 13.51 -29.56
C MET A 462 7.96 13.03 -28.13
N HIS A 463 8.13 11.74 -27.88
CA HIS A 463 7.89 11.11 -26.58
C HIS A 463 9.06 11.29 -25.60
N ARG A 464 10.30 11.25 -26.10
CA ARG A 464 11.57 11.44 -25.36
C ARG A 464 11.96 10.40 -24.29
N ASP A 465 11.08 9.47 -23.92
CA ASP A 465 11.35 8.48 -22.88
C ASP A 465 10.85 7.07 -23.24
N ILE A 466 11.19 6.58 -24.43
CA ILE A 466 10.74 5.25 -24.88
C ILE A 466 11.60 4.15 -24.28
N ASN A 467 10.98 3.27 -23.50
CA ASN A 467 11.62 2.13 -22.84
C ASN A 467 10.56 1.08 -22.39
N TRP A 468 11.01 -0.08 -21.90
CA TRP A 468 10.10 -1.18 -21.50
C TRP A 468 9.23 -0.87 -20.27
N GLU A 469 9.50 0.19 -19.51
CA GLU A 469 8.57 0.68 -18.46
C GLU A 469 7.43 1.52 -19.06
N LYS A 470 7.56 1.97 -20.31
CA LYS A 470 6.56 2.77 -21.04
C LYS A 470 5.84 1.97 -22.12
N VAL A 471 6.39 0.84 -22.53
CA VAL A 471 5.74 -0.11 -23.46
C VAL A 471 5.17 -1.26 -22.65
N MET A 472 3.87 -1.19 -22.38
CA MET A 472 3.18 -2.14 -21.50
C MET A 472 2.17 -2.97 -22.29
N LYS A 473 1.88 -4.20 -21.83
CA LYS A 473 0.88 -5.04 -22.50
C LYS A 473 -0.50 -4.66 -21.99
N LYS A 474 -1.45 -4.41 -22.89
CA LYS A 474 -2.86 -4.28 -22.52
C LYS A 474 -3.31 -5.56 -21.84
N ARG A 475 -4.05 -5.42 -20.75
CA ARG A 475 -4.70 -6.56 -20.14
C ARG A 475 -5.84 -7.02 -21.06
N GLY A 476 -5.67 -8.19 -21.66
CA GLY A 476 -6.72 -8.88 -22.40
C GLY A 476 -7.60 -9.73 -21.48
N ASP A 477 -8.74 -10.16 -22.01
CA ASP A 477 -9.57 -11.17 -21.36
C ASP A 477 -8.83 -12.53 -21.33
N VAL A 478 -9.36 -13.50 -20.58
CA VAL A 478 -8.71 -14.81 -20.34
C VAL A 478 -8.29 -15.50 -21.65
N GLU A 479 -9.12 -15.39 -22.70
CA GLU A 479 -8.84 -15.96 -24.02
C GLU A 479 -7.67 -15.28 -24.75
N GLU A 480 -7.51 -13.96 -24.61
CA GLU A 480 -6.38 -13.22 -25.19
C GLU A 480 -5.07 -13.51 -24.44
N GLN A 481 -5.15 -13.84 -23.14
CA GLN A 481 -3.99 -14.30 -22.37
C GLN A 481 -3.51 -15.68 -22.82
N GLU A 482 -4.42 -16.61 -23.13
CA GLU A 482 -4.08 -17.96 -23.60
C GLU A 482 -3.51 -17.97 -25.02
N SER A 483 -4.00 -17.10 -25.91
CA SER A 483 -3.50 -16.96 -27.28
C SER A 483 -2.12 -16.29 -27.37
N GLY A 484 -1.70 -15.55 -26.32
CA GLY A 484 -0.45 -14.82 -26.29
C GLY A 484 -0.41 -13.56 -27.18
N ILE A 485 -1.35 -13.42 -28.11
CA ILE A 485 -1.58 -12.28 -28.98
C ILE A 485 -2.35 -11.22 -28.18
N GLY A 486 -1.66 -10.14 -27.80
CA GLY A 486 -2.26 -9.02 -27.08
C GLY A 486 -1.69 -7.69 -27.54
N GLU A 487 -2.50 -6.64 -27.41
CA GLU A 487 -2.11 -5.28 -27.80
C GLU A 487 -1.01 -4.73 -26.87
N TRP A 488 0.01 -4.09 -27.45
CA TRP A 488 1.04 -3.38 -26.70
C TRP A 488 0.74 -1.89 -26.75
N ILE A 489 0.78 -1.24 -25.58
CA ILE A 489 0.37 0.15 -25.40
C ILE A 489 1.61 0.98 -25.04
N LEU A 490 1.80 2.08 -25.77
CA LEU A 490 2.76 3.13 -25.43
C LEU A 490 2.12 4.07 -24.40
N CYS A 491 2.73 4.14 -23.23
CA CYS A 491 2.27 4.93 -22.08
C CYS A 491 3.31 5.99 -21.70
N GLY A 492 2.88 6.93 -20.85
CA GLY A 492 3.77 7.84 -20.14
C GLY A 492 4.35 8.97 -21.00
N PHE A 493 3.44 9.75 -21.58
CA PHE A 493 3.76 10.96 -22.34
C PHE A 493 4.12 12.14 -21.43
N GLU A 494 4.49 11.91 -20.16
CA GLU A 494 4.81 12.99 -19.21
C GLU A 494 6.03 13.80 -19.65
N GLU A 495 6.96 13.14 -20.35
CA GLU A 495 8.15 13.75 -20.93
C GLU A 495 7.93 14.20 -22.37
N ALA A 496 6.74 14.03 -22.96
CA ALA A 496 6.51 14.40 -24.35
C ALA A 496 6.48 15.93 -24.54
N VAL A 497 7.00 16.40 -25.67
CA VAL A 497 7.03 17.84 -26.02
C VAL A 497 6.92 18.03 -27.53
N GLY A 498 6.56 19.24 -27.94
CA GLY A 498 6.66 19.67 -29.33
C GLY A 498 8.11 19.58 -29.84
N ALA A 499 8.25 19.14 -31.09
CA ALA A 499 9.50 19.07 -31.80
C ALA A 499 9.60 20.24 -32.83
N PRO A 500 10.78 20.85 -33.01
CA PRO A 500 12.03 20.59 -32.28
C PRO A 500 12.04 21.20 -30.87
N GLN A 501 12.88 20.64 -30.01
CA GLN A 501 13.22 21.20 -28.70
C GLN A 501 14.65 21.77 -28.74
N ILE A 502 14.86 22.89 -28.05
CA ILE A 502 16.16 23.57 -27.95
C ILE A 502 16.82 23.40 -26.59
N TYR A 503 16.05 23.07 -25.56
CA TYR A 503 16.55 22.89 -24.20
C TYR A 503 17.03 21.45 -23.97
N PRO A 504 18.19 21.26 -23.32
CA PRO A 504 18.67 19.93 -22.95
C PRO A 504 17.69 19.18 -22.05
N HIS A 505 17.73 17.84 -22.12
CA HIS A 505 17.00 16.98 -21.18
C HIS A 505 17.86 16.69 -19.95
N GLU A 506 17.50 17.26 -18.80
CA GLU A 506 18.30 17.23 -17.57
C GLU A 506 18.39 15.83 -16.91
N ALA A 507 17.57 14.86 -17.33
CA ALA A 507 17.49 13.52 -16.74
C ALA A 507 18.12 12.42 -17.61
N ALA A 508 19.01 12.78 -18.53
CA ALA A 508 19.68 11.84 -19.42
C ALA A 508 20.62 10.89 -18.65
N THR A 509 20.11 9.73 -18.26
CA THR A 509 20.98 8.61 -17.85
C THR A 509 21.76 8.14 -19.08
N SER A 510 23.10 8.13 -18.97
CA SER A 510 24.00 7.85 -20.09
C SER A 510 23.65 6.53 -20.79
N GLY A 511 23.43 6.58 -22.12
CA GLY A 511 23.16 5.43 -22.97
C GLY A 511 21.69 4.98 -23.09
N ARG A 512 20.78 5.48 -22.24
CA ARG A 512 19.32 5.28 -22.38
C ARG A 512 18.72 6.22 -23.42
N HIS A 513 19.15 7.48 -23.40
CA HIS A 513 18.62 8.54 -24.27
C HIS A 513 19.54 8.78 -25.47
N ALA A 514 18.99 9.44 -26.49
CA ALA A 514 19.75 9.83 -27.66
C ALA A 514 20.81 10.88 -27.28
N PRO A 515 22.04 10.80 -27.81
CA PRO A 515 23.16 11.65 -27.38
C PRO A 515 22.93 13.15 -27.62
N GLU A 516 22.11 13.51 -28.61
CA GLU A 516 21.78 14.90 -28.90
C GLU A 516 20.83 15.55 -27.86
N MET A 517 20.11 14.75 -27.06
CA MET A 517 19.20 15.28 -26.03
C MET A 517 19.94 16.02 -24.92
N GLU A 518 21.19 15.64 -24.64
CA GLU A 518 22.07 16.33 -23.69
C GLU A 518 22.58 17.68 -24.23
N ARG A 519 22.57 17.86 -25.56
CA ARG A 519 23.14 19.04 -26.24
C ARG A 519 22.12 20.15 -26.48
N GLY A 520 20.83 19.87 -26.32
CA GLY A 520 19.74 20.84 -26.44
C GLY A 520 18.91 20.71 -27.70
N LEU A 521 19.51 20.88 -28.89
CA LEU A 521 18.75 20.79 -30.15
C LEU A 521 18.44 19.32 -30.50
N HIS A 522 17.17 18.95 -30.42
CA HIS A 522 16.71 17.61 -30.79
C HIS A 522 15.27 17.62 -31.33
N GLY A 523 14.91 16.58 -32.08
CA GLY A 523 13.57 16.41 -32.66
C GLY A 523 13.14 14.95 -32.62
N VAL A 524 12.13 14.60 -33.43
CA VAL A 524 11.46 13.29 -33.41
C VAL A 524 12.36 12.06 -33.54
N LYS A 525 13.58 12.22 -34.10
CA LYS A 525 14.57 11.14 -34.24
C LYS A 525 15.12 10.61 -32.90
N VAL A 526 14.89 11.31 -31.79
CA VAL A 526 15.23 10.79 -30.45
C VAL A 526 14.36 9.59 -30.06
N ASP A 527 13.11 9.56 -30.51
CA ASP A 527 12.21 8.43 -30.25
C ASP A 527 12.69 7.16 -30.97
N MET A 528 13.33 7.34 -32.13
CA MET A 528 13.89 6.22 -32.89
C MET A 528 15.09 5.59 -32.20
N TRP A 529 15.90 6.39 -31.50
CA TRP A 529 16.90 5.85 -30.58
C TRP A 529 16.25 4.96 -29.52
N GLY A 530 15.14 5.40 -28.95
CA GLY A 530 14.33 4.63 -28.00
C GLY A 530 13.82 3.30 -28.57
N VAL A 531 13.36 3.28 -29.84
CA VAL A 531 12.99 2.03 -30.53
C VAL A 531 14.18 1.07 -30.63
N GLY A 532 15.36 1.57 -30.99
CA GLY A 532 16.58 0.76 -31.00
C GLY A 532 16.95 0.27 -29.59
N TYR A 533 16.78 1.12 -28.58
CA TYR A 533 17.01 0.77 -27.18
C TYR A 533 16.08 -0.34 -26.68
N LEU A 534 14.80 -0.36 -27.11
CA LEU A 534 13.87 -1.46 -26.82
C LEU A 534 14.40 -2.79 -27.36
N ILE A 535 14.88 -2.83 -28.61
CA ILE A 535 15.47 -4.04 -29.22
C ILE A 535 16.70 -4.47 -28.43
N LYS A 536 17.60 -3.52 -28.14
CA LYS A 536 18.84 -3.78 -27.38
C LYS A 536 18.57 -4.38 -26.00
N THR A 537 17.48 -3.98 -25.36
CA THR A 537 17.16 -4.32 -23.95
C THR A 537 15.97 -5.28 -23.78
N CYS A 538 15.54 -5.93 -24.88
CA CYS A 538 14.39 -6.85 -24.88
C CYS A 538 14.62 -8.11 -24.03
N GLY A 539 15.88 -8.51 -23.82
CA GLY A 539 16.23 -9.69 -23.02
C GLY A 539 16.17 -11.02 -23.77
N LEU A 540 15.77 -11.01 -25.05
CA LEU A 540 15.82 -12.20 -25.91
C LEU A 540 17.26 -12.47 -26.36
N THR A 541 17.63 -13.76 -26.39
CA THR A 541 18.95 -14.20 -26.87
C THR A 541 18.90 -14.48 -28.38
N ALA A 542 20.06 -14.41 -29.04
CA ALA A 542 20.21 -14.73 -30.47
C ALA A 542 19.24 -13.97 -31.41
N LEU A 543 19.20 -12.64 -31.27
CA LEU A 543 18.37 -11.79 -32.13
C LEU A 543 18.63 -12.06 -33.62
N PRO A 544 17.57 -12.20 -34.45
CA PRO A 544 17.71 -12.28 -35.90
C PRO A 544 18.52 -11.11 -36.46
N LYS A 545 19.38 -11.39 -37.45
CA LYS A 545 20.28 -10.39 -38.04
C LYS A 545 19.56 -9.10 -38.43
N MET A 546 18.38 -9.21 -39.03
CA MET A 546 17.61 -8.04 -39.46
C MET A 546 17.13 -7.16 -38.29
N LEU A 547 16.79 -7.74 -37.12
CA LEU A 547 16.49 -6.97 -35.92
C LEU A 547 17.74 -6.30 -35.35
N THR A 548 18.90 -6.97 -35.41
CA THR A 548 20.18 -6.36 -35.02
C THR A 548 20.57 -5.21 -35.94
N GLU A 549 20.35 -5.33 -37.25
CA GLU A 549 20.57 -4.24 -38.21
C GLU A 549 19.63 -3.07 -37.97
N LEU A 550 18.34 -3.33 -37.73
CA LEU A 550 17.36 -2.30 -37.37
C LEU A 550 17.75 -1.58 -36.06
N GLN A 551 18.15 -2.33 -35.03
CA GLN A 551 18.66 -1.78 -33.77
C GLN A 551 19.82 -0.80 -34.03
N ASN A 552 20.82 -1.22 -34.78
CA ASN A 552 22.01 -0.40 -35.05
C ASN A 552 21.67 0.87 -35.82
N ARG A 553 20.78 0.79 -36.81
CA ARG A 553 20.31 1.96 -37.57
C ARG A 553 19.50 2.94 -36.71
N CYS A 554 18.63 2.42 -35.85
CA CYS A 554 17.85 3.22 -34.92
C CYS A 554 18.73 3.95 -33.89
N MET A 555 19.85 3.35 -33.48
CA MET A 555 20.81 3.90 -32.52
C MET A 555 22.03 4.56 -33.17
N ASP A 556 21.92 5.03 -34.42
CA ASP A 556 23.02 5.78 -35.06
C ASP A 556 23.28 7.10 -34.30
N HIS A 557 24.55 7.48 -34.18
CA HIS A 557 24.92 8.72 -33.48
C HIS A 557 24.52 9.96 -34.28
N ASN A 558 24.40 9.85 -35.60
CA ASN A 558 23.87 10.90 -36.45
C ASN A 558 22.34 10.75 -36.58
N PRO A 559 21.53 11.69 -36.05
CA PRO A 559 20.08 11.59 -36.09
C PRO A 559 19.50 11.51 -37.51
N GLU A 560 20.18 12.11 -38.48
CA GLU A 560 19.75 12.12 -39.90
C GLU A 560 19.87 10.75 -40.57
N LEU A 561 20.74 9.87 -40.06
CA LEU A 561 20.91 8.50 -40.57
C LEU A 561 19.90 7.52 -39.97
N ARG A 562 19.23 7.91 -38.87
CA ARG A 562 18.20 7.08 -38.26
C ARG A 562 16.97 7.02 -39.18
N PRO A 563 16.31 5.86 -39.29
CA PRO A 563 15.04 5.75 -40.01
C PRO A 563 13.95 6.66 -39.41
N THR A 564 12.88 6.96 -40.16
CA THR A 564 11.66 7.54 -39.57
C THR A 564 10.84 6.46 -38.84
N ALA A 565 9.84 6.86 -38.05
CA ALA A 565 8.90 5.93 -37.44
C ALA A 565 8.16 5.10 -38.51
N ALA A 566 7.79 5.73 -39.63
CA ALA A 566 7.12 5.08 -40.75
C ALA A 566 8.03 4.04 -41.43
N ASP A 567 9.30 4.39 -41.69
CA ASP A 567 10.28 3.45 -42.26
C ASP A 567 10.45 2.21 -41.37
N CYS A 568 10.52 2.40 -40.04
CA CYS A 568 10.63 1.30 -39.09
C CYS A 568 9.38 0.43 -39.07
N TYR A 569 8.20 1.04 -39.04
CA TYR A 569 6.93 0.32 -39.08
C TYR A 569 6.82 -0.56 -40.34
N HIS A 570 7.15 -0.01 -41.50
CA HIS A 570 7.18 -0.77 -42.75
C HIS A 570 8.21 -1.91 -42.76
N HIS A 571 9.41 -1.67 -42.21
CA HIS A 571 10.42 -2.72 -42.08
C HIS A 571 9.94 -3.87 -41.19
N LEU A 572 9.26 -3.57 -40.08
CA LEU A 572 8.70 -4.58 -39.16
C LEU A 572 7.57 -5.40 -39.80
N LEU A 573 6.74 -4.79 -40.64
CA LEU A 573 5.72 -5.53 -41.41
C LEU A 573 6.35 -6.52 -42.40
N GLN A 574 7.43 -6.11 -43.08
CA GLN A 574 8.18 -7.00 -43.97
C GLN A 574 8.83 -8.16 -43.21
N LEU A 575 9.39 -7.89 -42.03
CA LEU A 575 9.97 -8.92 -41.15
C LEU A 575 8.96 -9.99 -40.76
N GLN A 576 7.77 -9.58 -40.28
CA GLN A 576 6.72 -10.52 -39.91
C GLN A 576 6.30 -11.41 -41.09
N SER A 577 6.20 -10.81 -42.28
CA SER A 577 5.84 -11.54 -43.50
C SER A 577 6.90 -12.57 -43.89
N SER A 578 8.18 -12.25 -43.70
CA SER A 578 9.30 -13.17 -43.98
C SER A 578 9.39 -14.34 -43.01
N LEU A 579 9.05 -14.13 -41.73
CA LEU A 579 9.05 -15.16 -40.70
C LEU A 579 7.88 -16.14 -40.86
N ALA A 580 6.73 -15.67 -41.36
CA ALA A 580 5.56 -16.52 -41.62
C ALA A 580 5.73 -17.47 -42.82
N VAL A 581 6.66 -17.19 -43.74
CA VAL A 581 6.91 -18.00 -44.95
C VAL A 581 8.01 -19.05 -44.73
N GLY A 582 8.80 -18.93 -43.67
CA GLY A 582 9.94 -19.81 -43.36
C GLY A 582 9.72 -20.80 -42.21
N GLY A 583 8.50 -20.86 -41.65
CA GLY A 583 8.11 -21.73 -40.53
C GLY A 583 7.51 -23.07 -40.95
#